data_AF-A0A8J6BAM2-F1
#
_entry.id   AF-A0A8J6BAM2-F1
#
_cell.length_a   1.000
_cell.length_b   1.000
_cell.length_c   1.000
_cell.angle_alpha   90.00
_cell.angle_beta   90.00
_cell.angle_gamma   90.00
#
_symmetry.space_group_name_H-M   'P 1'
#
loop_
_entity.id
_entity.type
_entity.pdbx_description
1 polymer ?
#
loop_
_entity_poly.entity_id
_entity_poly.type
_entity_poly.pdbx_seq_one_letter_code
_entity_poly.pdbx_strand_id
1 'polypeptide(L)'
;MMKSRPLEPILERSMLTNIQIPEEYTLHGTVELEEDTSPTSERKRMITPPDHWNRNSFRRQSIIPRPDHKKRTGPVTKTQEVQTDKTEQMQLKEDLDAAHSRIAELESTVRVSQFLDRVDVDQELAKARTEERDRAKKDLEWQVGQRDKQLILSRVAARVEQQAIKDQADFLSEQRTNAAAKELVKATEARYEAMVSELRAANSLYLDKISAATEVMAYLRSVCDTQRSRISELEATVETMHRRVRETDTQLLAANEVLHHSSRGARPDVGPKTDGKGLEAKATRAEKEAAINGEIMRLVSVHSSEMRAKDGEIAKLKAALKAKEGVITGLRRQSTSVGGEG
;
A
#
# COMPACT_ATOMS: atom_id res chain seq x y z
N MET A 1 31.55 -2.65 -24.25
CA MET A 1 32.07 -1.53 -23.44
C MET A 1 31.01 -0.43 -23.36
N MET A 2 30.18 -0.47 -22.32
CA MET A 2 29.42 0.70 -21.86
C MET A 2 29.53 0.68 -20.35
N LYS A 3 30.25 1.66 -19.79
CA LYS A 3 30.48 1.82 -18.35
C LYS A 3 29.32 2.61 -17.77
N SER A 4 28.43 1.95 -17.05
CA SER A 4 27.43 2.60 -16.19
C SER A 4 28.03 2.79 -14.80
N ARG A 5 28.16 4.06 -14.38
CA ARG A 5 28.62 4.48 -13.05
C ARG A 5 27.63 4.04 -11.97
N PRO A 6 28.08 3.68 -10.75
CA PRO A 6 27.19 3.50 -9.62
C PRO A 6 26.79 4.86 -9.04
N LEU A 7 25.49 5.08 -8.85
CA LEU A 7 24.97 6.21 -8.08
C LEU A 7 24.93 5.80 -6.61
N GLU A 8 25.77 6.43 -5.79
CA GLU A 8 25.68 6.39 -4.33
C GLU A 8 24.38 7.05 -3.85
N PRO A 9 23.79 6.59 -2.72
CA PRO A 9 22.65 7.27 -2.12
C PRO A 9 23.13 8.50 -1.34
N ILE A 10 22.92 9.69 -1.91
CA ILE A 10 23.02 10.94 -1.18
C ILE A 10 21.86 10.99 -0.18
N LEU A 11 22.23 10.81 1.08
CA LEU A 11 21.44 11.14 2.27
C LEU A 11 21.22 12.66 2.31
N GLU A 12 20.10 13.13 1.78
CA GLU A 12 19.60 14.49 2.07
C GLU A 12 18.45 14.44 3.07
N ARG A 13 18.82 14.62 4.33
CA ARG A 13 17.97 15.20 5.37
C ARG A 13 17.64 16.64 4.98
N SER A 14 16.55 16.88 4.25
CA SER A 14 15.94 18.23 4.20
C SER A 14 14.56 18.23 3.54
N MET A 15 13.56 17.55 4.12
CA MET A 15 12.13 17.89 3.92
C MET A 15 11.32 17.59 5.18
N LEU A 16 11.75 18.18 6.29
CA LEU A 16 10.88 18.53 7.42
C LEU A 16 10.91 20.06 7.48
N THR A 17 9.75 20.67 7.74
CA THR A 17 9.45 22.12 7.70
C THR A 17 9.19 22.72 6.31
N ASN A 18 7.98 22.54 5.81
CA ASN A 18 7.11 23.65 5.38
C ASN A 18 5.83 23.08 4.73
N ILE A 19 4.86 22.76 5.57
CA ILE A 19 3.45 22.87 5.17
C ILE A 19 2.90 23.95 6.08
N GLN A 20 2.98 25.20 5.61
CA GLN A 20 2.13 26.28 6.10
C GLN A 20 0.71 25.92 5.70
N ILE A 21 -0.06 25.47 6.67
CA ILE A 21 -1.52 25.41 6.58
C ILE A 21 -2.00 26.86 6.59
N PRO A 22 -2.80 27.33 5.62
CA PRO A 22 -3.49 28.61 5.76
C PRO A 22 -4.56 28.46 6.85
N GLU A 23 -4.24 28.90 8.07
CA GLU A 23 -5.23 29.28 9.06
C GLU A 23 -5.88 30.59 8.59
N GLU A 24 -7.01 30.49 7.90
CA GLU A 24 -8.04 31.54 7.83
C GLU A 24 -9.27 31.01 7.10
N TYR A 25 -10.13 30.28 7.83
CA TYR A 25 -11.59 30.26 7.64
C TYR A 25 -12.24 29.89 8.97
N THR A 26 -12.11 30.78 9.95
CA THR A 26 -12.98 30.84 11.13
C THR A 26 -14.36 31.30 10.70
N LEU A 27 -15.25 30.35 10.41
CA LEU A 27 -16.69 30.56 10.40
C LEU A 27 -17.16 30.61 11.86
N HIS A 28 -17.32 31.82 12.38
CA HIS A 28 -18.14 32.06 13.56
C HIS A 28 -19.60 31.74 13.22
N GLY A 29 -20.19 30.83 14.00
CA GLY A 29 -21.59 30.45 13.89
C GLY A 29 -21.93 29.31 14.84
N THR A 30 -21.77 29.55 16.14
CA THR A 30 -22.34 28.72 17.20
C THR A 30 -23.86 28.76 17.07
N VAL A 31 -24.47 27.66 16.64
CA VAL A 31 -25.90 27.40 16.80
C VAL A 31 -26.06 26.67 18.12
N GLU A 32 -26.31 27.44 19.18
CA GLU A 32 -26.86 26.90 20.42
C GLU A 32 -28.34 26.58 20.17
N LEU A 33 -28.68 25.31 20.42
CA LEU A 33 -30.02 24.81 20.60
C LEU A 33 -30.44 25.14 22.03
N GLU A 34 -31.33 26.12 22.21
CA GLU A 34 -32.19 26.18 23.39
C GLU A 34 -33.64 26.01 22.98
N GLU A 35 -34.25 25.03 23.62
CA GLU A 35 -35.68 24.75 23.65
C GLU A 35 -36.40 25.91 24.35
N ASP A 36 -37.48 26.41 23.74
CA ASP A 36 -38.48 27.15 24.51
C ASP A 36 -39.89 26.70 24.13
N THR A 37 -40.55 26.14 25.13
CA THR A 37 -41.96 25.76 25.18
C THR A 37 -42.86 26.99 25.06
N SER A 38 -43.97 26.85 24.33
CA SER A 38 -45.07 27.84 24.17
C SER A 38 -45.80 28.15 25.51
N PRO A 39 -46.82 29.04 25.62
CA PRO A 39 -47.54 29.82 24.59
C PRO A 39 -47.96 31.27 24.99
N THR A 40 -48.75 31.92 24.11
CA THR A 40 -49.77 32.97 24.34
C THR A 40 -49.53 34.39 23.79
N SER A 41 -50.67 34.97 23.39
CA SER A 41 -50.95 36.36 23.01
C SER A 41 -50.71 36.78 21.55
N GLU A 42 -51.81 36.66 20.80
CA GLU A 42 -52.47 37.76 20.09
C GLU A 42 -51.65 38.89 19.44
N ARG A 43 -52.08 39.14 18.19
CA ARG A 43 -52.41 40.44 17.57
C ARG A 43 -51.43 41.06 16.56
N LYS A 44 -52.05 41.27 15.38
CA LYS A 44 -51.81 42.27 14.32
C LYS A 44 -50.77 41.91 13.26
N ARG A 45 -51.24 41.15 12.26
CA ARG A 45 -50.76 41.30 10.88
C ARG A 45 -51.45 42.50 10.23
N MET A 46 -50.68 43.54 9.89
CA MET A 46 -50.97 44.38 8.72
C MET A 46 -50.35 43.67 7.53
N ILE A 47 -51.18 43.05 6.69
CA ILE A 47 -50.82 42.76 5.30
C ILE A 47 -52.05 43.08 4.45
N THR A 48 -51.86 44.06 3.57
CA THR A 48 -52.71 44.50 2.48
C THR A 48 -53.05 43.32 1.55
N PRO A 49 -54.31 43.12 1.14
CA PRO A 49 -54.64 42.20 0.05
C PRO A 49 -54.59 42.92 -1.32
N PRO A 50 -54.30 42.19 -2.41
CA PRO A 50 -54.19 42.76 -3.75
C PRO A 50 -55.53 42.88 -4.47
N ASP A 51 -55.56 43.88 -5.36
CA ASP A 51 -56.62 44.25 -6.30
C ASP A 51 -57.08 43.08 -7.18
N HIS A 52 -58.37 42.71 -7.09
CA HIS A 52 -59.26 42.46 -8.25
C HIS A 52 -60.64 41.93 -7.80
N TRP A 53 -61.67 42.77 -7.79
CA TRP A 53 -62.98 42.48 -8.41
C TRP A 53 -63.94 43.69 -8.35
N ASN A 54 -63.97 44.41 -9.46
CA ASN A 54 -65.15 44.86 -10.19
C ASN A 54 -66.47 45.06 -9.40
N ARG A 55 -66.79 46.32 -9.06
CA ARG A 55 -68.17 46.76 -8.81
C ARG A 55 -68.49 48.02 -9.59
N ASN A 56 -69.06 47.79 -10.77
CA ASN A 56 -70.03 48.61 -11.50
C ASN A 56 -70.45 49.93 -10.81
N SER A 57 -69.79 51.02 -11.20
CA SER A 57 -70.31 52.37 -11.07
C SER A 57 -71.22 52.69 -12.26
N PHE A 58 -72.42 52.11 -12.31
CA PHE A 58 -73.49 52.62 -13.17
C PHE A 58 -74.19 53.78 -12.45
N ARG A 59 -73.57 54.96 -12.53
CA ARG A 59 -74.21 56.23 -12.23
C ARG A 59 -75.11 56.59 -13.43
N ARG A 60 -76.27 55.94 -13.54
CA ARG A 60 -77.34 56.39 -14.45
C ARG A 60 -77.97 57.64 -13.84
N GLN A 61 -77.59 58.81 -14.38
CA GLN A 61 -78.41 60.02 -14.28
C GLN A 61 -79.66 59.79 -15.14
N SER A 62 -80.77 59.39 -14.52
CA SER A 62 -82.08 59.49 -15.15
C SER A 62 -82.63 60.90 -14.92
N ILE A 63 -82.57 61.68 -15.98
CA ILE A 63 -83.35 62.90 -16.22
C ILE A 63 -84.82 62.47 -16.33
N ILE A 64 -85.66 62.82 -15.34
CA ILE A 64 -87.13 62.93 -15.48
C ILE A 64 -87.59 64.16 -14.66
N PRO A 65 -88.52 64.99 -15.17
CA PRO A 65 -88.60 66.42 -14.89
C PRO A 65 -89.43 66.79 -13.65
N ARG A 66 -89.10 67.94 -13.06
CA ARG A 66 -89.99 68.72 -12.18
C ARG A 66 -91.19 69.25 -13.00
N PRO A 67 -92.44 69.10 -12.54
CA PRO A 67 -93.54 69.87 -13.09
C PRO A 67 -93.59 71.24 -12.40
N ASP A 68 -93.20 72.27 -13.16
CA ASP A 68 -93.62 73.65 -12.92
C ASP A 68 -95.13 73.77 -13.23
N HIS A 69 -95.96 73.92 -12.19
CA HIS A 69 -97.31 74.44 -12.37
C HIS A 69 -97.43 75.81 -11.70
N LYS A 70 -97.14 76.84 -12.50
CA LYS A 70 -97.63 78.19 -12.29
C LYS A 70 -99.15 78.22 -12.47
N LYS A 71 -99.81 78.75 -11.43
CA LYS A 71 -100.97 79.64 -11.44
C LYS A 71 -101.99 79.42 -12.57
N ARG A 72 -103.11 78.78 -12.21
CA ARG A 72 -104.40 79.01 -12.87
C ARG A 72 -105.40 79.49 -11.83
N THR A 73 -105.82 80.73 -12.02
CA THR A 73 -106.86 81.46 -11.30
C THR A 73 -108.24 81.08 -11.84
N GLY A 74 -109.15 80.75 -10.91
CA GLY A 74 -110.60 80.87 -11.03
C GLY A 74 -111.37 79.58 -11.40
N PRO A 75 -112.69 79.52 -11.14
CA PRO A 75 -113.50 80.24 -10.15
C PRO A 75 -113.97 79.31 -9.00
N VAL A 76 -114.28 79.94 -7.87
CA VAL A 76 -114.99 79.34 -6.74
C VAL A 76 -116.37 78.86 -7.21
N THR A 77 -116.55 77.55 -7.33
CA THR A 77 -117.89 76.94 -7.33
C THR A 77 -118.31 76.73 -5.88
N LYS A 78 -119.29 77.54 -5.49
CA LYS A 78 -120.08 77.39 -4.26
C LYS A 78 -120.46 75.92 -4.06
N THR A 79 -119.83 75.27 -3.09
CA THR A 79 -120.42 74.10 -2.44
C THR A 79 -121.21 74.66 -1.26
N GLN A 80 -122.50 74.33 -1.25
CA GLN A 80 -123.45 74.70 -0.22
C GLN A 80 -122.89 74.39 1.17
N GLU A 81 -122.97 75.37 2.07
CA GLU A 81 -123.03 75.10 3.51
C GLU A 81 -124.25 74.21 3.75
N VAL A 82 -124.01 72.90 3.78
CA VAL A 82 -124.87 72.00 4.54
C VAL A 82 -124.52 72.30 5.99
N GLN A 83 -125.42 73.00 6.69
CA GLN A 83 -125.48 72.98 8.15
C GLN A 83 -125.63 71.51 8.56
N THR A 84 -124.51 70.83 8.73
CA THR A 84 -124.41 69.57 9.45
C THR A 84 -124.39 69.95 10.92
N ASP A 85 -125.25 69.31 11.70
CA ASP A 85 -125.34 69.54 13.14
C ASP A 85 -123.94 69.40 13.76
N LYS A 86 -123.60 70.27 14.73
CA LYS A 86 -122.29 70.24 15.43
C LYS A 86 -121.94 68.86 16.00
N THR A 87 -122.93 68.00 16.20
CA THR A 87 -122.78 66.59 16.59
C THR A 87 -122.17 65.72 15.49
N GLU A 88 -122.56 65.90 14.22
CA GLU A 88 -122.00 65.14 13.09
C GLU A 88 -120.54 65.53 12.80
N GLN A 89 -120.17 66.80 12.97
CA GLN A 89 -118.77 67.24 12.84
C GLN A 89 -117.88 66.73 13.98
N MET A 90 -118.40 66.62 15.20
CA MET A 90 -117.66 65.99 16.30
C MET A 90 -117.50 64.49 16.05
N GLN A 91 -118.54 63.80 15.58
CA GLN A 91 -118.49 62.36 15.26
C GLN A 91 -117.47 62.07 14.17
N LEU A 92 -117.47 62.84 13.08
CA LEU A 92 -116.49 62.71 11.99
C LEU A 92 -115.05 62.97 12.45
N LYS A 93 -114.86 63.88 13.40
CA LYS A 93 -113.54 64.17 13.97
C LYS A 93 -113.07 63.04 14.88
N GLU A 94 -113.97 62.48 15.69
CA GLU A 94 -113.70 61.30 16.52
C GLU A 94 -113.38 60.07 15.66
N ASP A 95 -114.13 59.85 14.59
CA ASP A 95 -113.89 58.77 13.62
C ASP A 95 -112.56 58.97 12.89
N LEU A 96 -112.17 60.21 12.57
CA LEU A 96 -110.88 60.55 11.96
C LEU A 96 -109.72 60.33 12.94
N ASP A 97 -109.87 60.73 14.20
CA ASP A 97 -108.86 60.53 15.25
C ASP A 97 -108.73 59.02 15.61
N ALA A 98 -109.83 58.28 15.56
CA ALA A 98 -109.84 56.82 15.68
C ALA A 98 -109.15 56.15 14.47
N ALA A 99 -109.39 56.64 13.25
CA ALA A 99 -108.72 56.15 12.04
C ALA A 99 -107.21 56.45 12.07
N HIS A 100 -106.79 57.64 12.49
CA HIS A 100 -105.37 57.98 12.67
C HIS A 100 -104.71 57.11 13.74
N SER A 101 -105.40 56.84 14.86
CA SER A 101 -104.92 55.93 15.90
C SER A 101 -104.76 54.51 15.36
N ARG A 102 -105.72 54.02 14.56
CA ARG A 102 -105.68 52.71 13.91
C ARG A 102 -104.54 52.59 12.89
N ILE A 103 -104.30 53.63 12.10
CA ILE A 103 -103.18 53.70 11.14
C ILE A 103 -101.84 53.69 11.89
N ALA A 104 -101.69 54.47 12.96
CA ALA A 104 -100.47 54.48 13.77
C ALA A 104 -100.18 53.12 14.41
N GLU A 105 -101.23 52.42 14.85
CA GLU A 105 -101.13 51.06 15.41
C GLU A 105 -100.66 50.06 14.34
N LEU A 106 -101.25 50.10 13.14
CA LEU A 106 -100.85 49.29 11.98
C LEU A 106 -99.43 49.61 11.47
N GLU A 107 -99.02 50.88 11.48
CA GLU A 107 -97.66 51.26 11.14
C GLU A 107 -96.63 50.79 12.18
N SER A 108 -97.03 50.70 13.45
CA SER A 108 -96.18 50.14 14.50
C SER A 108 -96.00 48.63 14.32
N THR A 109 -97.08 47.90 13.99
CA THR A 109 -97.02 46.44 13.77
C THR A 109 -96.20 46.12 12.52
N VAL A 110 -96.37 46.87 11.44
CA VAL A 110 -95.54 46.74 10.23
C VAL A 110 -94.06 47.01 10.52
N ARG A 111 -93.73 48.03 11.33
CA ARG A 111 -92.35 48.32 11.75
C ARG A 111 -91.76 47.20 12.60
N VAL A 112 -92.53 46.62 13.52
CA VAL A 112 -92.10 45.48 14.35
C VAL A 112 -91.86 44.24 13.47
N SER A 113 -92.76 43.91 12.54
CA SER A 113 -92.57 42.79 11.61
C SER A 113 -91.31 42.98 10.74
N GLN A 114 -91.12 44.16 10.16
CA GLN A 114 -89.92 44.46 9.36
C GLN A 114 -88.62 44.39 10.18
N PHE A 115 -88.67 44.71 11.47
CA PHE A 115 -87.52 44.56 12.37
C PHE A 115 -87.22 43.09 12.66
N LEU A 116 -88.24 42.28 12.95
CA LEU A 116 -88.09 40.84 13.17
C LEU A 116 -87.53 40.13 11.93
N ASP A 117 -88.04 40.44 10.74
CA ASP A 117 -87.52 39.89 9.47
C ASP A 117 -86.03 40.21 9.27
N ARG A 118 -85.59 41.43 9.66
CA ARG A 118 -84.18 41.81 9.59
C ARG A 118 -83.32 41.05 10.60
N VAL A 119 -83.82 40.84 11.82
CA VAL A 119 -83.11 40.07 12.85
C VAL A 119 -82.95 38.61 12.43
N ASP A 120 -83.97 38.02 11.81
CA ASP A 120 -83.92 36.65 11.30
C ASP A 120 -82.90 36.54 10.14
N VAL A 121 -82.92 37.47 9.19
CA VAL A 121 -81.93 37.54 8.10
C VAL A 121 -80.51 37.72 8.64
N ASP A 122 -80.31 38.58 9.64
CA ASP A 122 -79.00 38.79 10.28
C ASP A 122 -78.53 37.54 11.05
N GLN A 123 -79.44 36.81 11.70
CA GLN A 123 -79.12 35.52 12.33
C GLN A 123 -78.74 34.46 11.31
N GLU A 124 -79.46 34.36 10.18
CA GLU A 124 -79.12 33.43 9.11
C GLU A 124 -77.78 33.77 8.45
N LEU A 125 -77.51 35.06 8.22
CA LEU A 125 -76.21 35.54 7.72
C LEU A 125 -75.08 35.24 8.71
N ALA A 126 -75.32 35.38 10.02
CA ALA A 126 -74.34 35.04 11.04
C ALA A 126 -74.04 33.53 11.04
N LYS A 127 -75.06 32.68 10.96
CA LYS A 127 -74.91 31.21 10.85
C LYS A 127 -74.17 30.80 9.58
N ALA A 128 -74.54 31.37 8.43
CA ALA A 128 -73.87 31.10 7.16
C ALA A 128 -72.38 31.45 7.21
N ARG A 129 -72.03 32.60 7.81
CA ARG A 129 -70.64 33.02 8.00
C ARG A 129 -69.86 32.10 8.94
N THR A 130 -70.48 31.56 9.98
CA THR A 130 -69.80 30.59 10.86
C THR A 130 -69.57 29.26 10.16
N GLU A 131 -70.55 28.76 9.40
CA GLU A 131 -70.38 27.53 8.64
C GLU A 131 -69.32 27.67 7.55
N GLU A 132 -69.28 28.82 6.86
CA GLU A 132 -68.27 29.10 5.85
C GLU A 132 -66.86 29.17 6.47
N ARG A 133 -66.73 29.77 7.66
CA ARG A 133 -65.48 29.76 8.43
C ARG A 133 -65.07 28.36 8.86
N ASP A 134 -66.00 27.52 9.29
CA ASP A 134 -65.70 26.15 9.71
C ASP A 134 -65.29 25.27 8.53
N ARG A 135 -65.91 25.45 7.36
CA ARG A 135 -65.46 24.79 6.12
C ARG A 135 -64.05 25.26 5.73
N ALA A 136 -63.82 26.57 5.70
CA ALA A 136 -62.49 27.12 5.39
C ALA A 136 -61.41 26.66 6.39
N LYS A 137 -61.76 26.51 7.67
CA LYS A 137 -60.87 25.98 8.70
C LYS A 137 -60.52 24.51 8.42
N LYS A 138 -61.52 23.67 8.13
CA LYS A 138 -61.31 22.25 7.78
C LYS A 138 -60.46 22.09 6.52
N ASP A 139 -60.68 22.92 5.51
CA ASP A 139 -59.89 22.91 4.27
C ASP A 139 -58.42 23.29 4.54
N LEU A 140 -58.18 24.31 5.38
CA LEU A 140 -56.84 24.70 5.81
C LEU A 140 -56.15 23.59 6.61
N GLU A 141 -56.84 22.99 7.58
CA GLU A 141 -56.31 21.87 8.37
C GLU A 141 -55.94 20.68 7.46
N TRP A 142 -56.79 20.37 6.49
CA TRP A 142 -56.52 19.31 5.50
C TRP A 142 -55.29 19.66 4.64
N GLN A 143 -55.19 20.89 4.14
CA GLN A 143 -54.03 21.33 3.35
C GLN A 143 -52.72 21.28 4.15
N VAL A 144 -52.73 21.74 5.40
CA VAL A 144 -51.56 21.66 6.29
C VAL A 144 -51.17 20.20 6.50
N GLY A 145 -52.14 19.31 6.78
CA GLY A 145 -51.87 17.88 6.92
C GLY A 145 -51.28 17.23 5.67
N GLN A 146 -51.65 17.67 4.46
CA GLN A 146 -51.02 17.19 3.21
C GLN A 146 -49.59 17.72 3.03
N ARG A 147 -49.35 19.00 3.37
CA ARG A 147 -48.00 19.59 3.30
C ARG A 147 -47.06 18.91 4.28
N ASP A 148 -47.51 18.63 5.50
CA ASP A 148 -46.71 17.92 6.50
C ASP A 148 -46.37 16.51 6.04
N LYS A 149 -47.33 15.78 5.45
CA LYS A 149 -47.06 14.47 4.84
C LYS A 149 -46.03 14.55 3.72
N GLN A 150 -46.15 15.51 2.81
CA GLN A 150 -45.16 15.71 1.75
C GLN A 150 -43.78 16.05 2.30
N LEU A 151 -43.72 16.86 3.35
CA LEU A 151 -42.48 17.29 3.98
C LEU A 151 -41.80 16.16 4.77
N ILE A 152 -42.59 15.27 5.40
CA ILE A 152 -42.08 14.04 5.99
C ILE A 152 -41.54 13.11 4.90
N LEU A 153 -42.30 12.90 3.82
CA LEU A 153 -41.88 12.03 2.72
C LEU A 153 -40.60 12.56 2.04
N SER A 154 -40.47 13.87 1.83
CA SER A 154 -39.27 14.47 1.25
C SER A 154 -38.06 14.33 2.17
N ARG A 155 -38.24 14.50 3.49
CA ARG A 155 -37.18 14.26 4.48
C ARG A 155 -36.73 12.80 4.51
N VAL A 156 -37.68 11.86 4.45
CA VAL A 156 -37.37 10.43 4.40
C VAL A 156 -36.61 10.09 3.12
N ALA A 157 -37.08 10.56 1.96
CA ALA A 157 -36.40 10.36 0.69
C ALA A 157 -34.97 10.89 0.71
N ALA A 158 -34.78 12.14 1.17
CA ALA A 158 -33.45 12.74 1.28
C ALA A 158 -32.53 11.95 2.22
N ARG A 159 -33.07 11.40 3.32
CA ARG A 159 -32.30 10.56 4.25
C ARG A 159 -31.90 9.23 3.61
N VAL A 160 -32.78 8.60 2.84
CA VAL A 160 -32.47 7.37 2.09
C VAL A 160 -31.38 7.64 1.05
N GLU A 161 -31.48 8.74 0.31
CA GLU A 161 -30.45 9.14 -0.67
C GLU A 161 -29.10 9.40 0.00
N GLN A 162 -29.09 10.15 1.12
CA GLN A 162 -27.86 10.39 1.88
C GLN A 162 -27.25 9.09 2.41
N GLN A 163 -28.07 8.15 2.89
CA GLN A 163 -27.58 6.86 3.36
C GLN A 163 -27.00 6.04 2.21
N ALA A 164 -27.66 6.00 1.06
CA ALA A 164 -27.16 5.29 -0.11
C ALA A 164 -25.82 5.87 -0.62
N ILE A 165 -25.67 7.19 -0.60
CA ILE A 165 -24.40 7.86 -0.94
C ILE A 165 -23.30 7.47 0.04
N LYS A 166 -23.61 7.45 1.35
CA LYS A 166 -22.67 7.04 2.39
C LYS A 166 -22.24 5.58 2.22
N ASP A 167 -23.20 4.67 2.06
CA ASP A 167 -22.92 3.24 1.90
C ASP A 167 -22.08 2.98 0.64
N GLN A 168 -22.34 3.71 -0.45
CA GLN A 168 -21.53 3.62 -1.67
C GLN A 168 -20.10 4.15 -1.45
N ALA A 169 -19.94 5.25 -0.70
CA ALA A 169 -18.62 5.78 -0.37
C ALA A 169 -17.82 4.81 0.52
N ASP A 170 -18.48 4.23 1.53
CA ASP A 170 -17.90 3.25 2.43
C ASP A 170 -17.47 1.98 1.66
N PHE A 171 -18.32 1.47 0.77
CA PHE A 171 -18.00 0.34 -0.10
C PHE A 171 -16.79 0.62 -1.00
N LEU A 172 -16.73 1.79 -1.66
CA LEU A 172 -15.60 2.15 -2.52
C LEU A 172 -14.30 2.31 -1.71
N SER A 173 -14.39 2.83 -0.49
CA SER A 173 -13.25 2.92 0.44
C SER A 173 -12.76 1.53 0.84
N GLU A 174 -13.66 0.61 1.18
CA GLU A 174 -13.35 -0.77 1.49
C GLU A 174 -12.70 -1.49 0.29
N GLN A 175 -13.22 -1.30 -0.93
CA GLN A 175 -12.60 -1.87 -2.13
C GLN A 175 -11.17 -1.36 -2.35
N ARG A 176 -10.92 -0.05 -2.16
CA ARG A 176 -9.57 0.52 -2.29
C ARG A 176 -8.62 -0.02 -1.24
N THR A 177 -9.05 -0.10 0.02
CA THR A 177 -8.23 -0.61 1.12
C THR A 177 -7.96 -2.11 0.97
N ASN A 178 -8.96 -2.91 0.59
CA ASN A 178 -8.78 -4.33 0.29
C ASN A 178 -7.88 -4.58 -0.93
N ALA A 179 -8.00 -3.78 -1.98
CA ALA A 179 -7.11 -3.86 -3.14
C ALA A 179 -5.66 -3.54 -2.75
N ALA A 180 -5.44 -2.47 -1.98
CA ALA A 180 -4.12 -2.10 -1.48
C ALA A 180 -3.52 -3.19 -0.57
N ALA A 181 -4.32 -3.78 0.32
CA ALA A 181 -3.88 -4.88 1.19
C ALA A 181 -3.47 -6.12 0.38
N LYS A 182 -4.26 -6.51 -0.63
CA LYS A 182 -3.92 -7.64 -1.52
C LYS A 182 -2.62 -7.42 -2.29
N GLU A 183 -2.40 -6.22 -2.81
CA GLU A 183 -1.15 -5.90 -3.52
C GLU A 183 0.04 -5.88 -2.56
N LEU A 184 -0.14 -5.38 -1.34
CA LEU A 184 0.91 -5.42 -0.32
C LEU A 184 1.29 -6.85 0.05
N VAL A 185 0.31 -7.74 0.27
CA VAL A 185 0.56 -9.16 0.53
C VAL A 185 1.36 -9.80 -0.60
N LYS A 186 0.91 -9.64 -1.86
CA LYS A 186 1.65 -10.17 -3.03
C LYS A 186 3.08 -9.64 -3.12
N ALA A 187 3.28 -8.34 -2.90
CA ALA A 187 4.61 -7.73 -2.95
C ALA A 187 5.52 -8.30 -1.85
N THR A 188 4.99 -8.49 -0.64
CA THR A 188 5.75 -9.08 0.47
C THR A 188 6.07 -10.56 0.25
N GLU A 189 5.13 -11.34 -0.28
CA GLU A 189 5.35 -12.75 -0.65
C GLU A 189 6.42 -12.88 -1.73
N ALA A 190 6.33 -12.08 -2.79
CA ALA A 190 7.32 -12.08 -3.87
C ALA A 190 8.73 -11.74 -3.36
N ARG A 191 8.83 -10.74 -2.47
CA ARG A 191 10.10 -10.36 -1.85
C ARG A 191 10.65 -11.46 -0.94
N TYR A 192 9.78 -12.10 -0.16
CA TYR A 192 10.18 -13.20 0.71
C TYR A 192 10.67 -14.40 -0.11
N GLU A 193 9.94 -14.81 -1.14
CA GLU A 193 10.35 -15.91 -2.03
C GLU A 193 11.67 -15.61 -2.75
N ALA A 194 11.85 -14.39 -3.27
CA ALA A 194 13.12 -13.97 -3.86
C ALA A 194 14.28 -14.11 -2.85
N MET A 195 14.12 -13.59 -1.63
CA MET A 195 15.13 -13.69 -0.58
C MET A 195 15.45 -15.15 -0.21
N VAL A 196 14.41 -15.99 -0.07
CA VAL A 196 14.60 -17.41 0.24
C VAL A 196 15.31 -18.14 -0.92
N SER A 197 14.98 -17.83 -2.17
CA SER A 197 15.65 -18.41 -3.34
C SER A 197 17.13 -18.03 -3.41
N GLU A 198 17.47 -16.76 -3.13
CA GLU A 198 18.84 -16.28 -3.07
C GLU A 198 19.63 -16.97 -1.94
N LEU A 199 19.02 -17.11 -0.76
CA LEU A 199 19.64 -17.82 0.36
C LEU A 199 19.90 -19.30 0.04
N ARG A 200 18.95 -19.99 -0.61
CA ARG A 200 19.14 -21.38 -1.04
C ARG A 200 20.27 -21.50 -2.06
N ALA A 201 20.32 -20.60 -3.04
CA ALA A 201 21.38 -20.58 -4.05
C ALA A 201 22.76 -20.31 -3.43
N ALA A 202 22.86 -19.32 -2.54
CA ALA A 202 24.09 -19.02 -1.82
C ALA A 202 24.56 -20.22 -0.97
N ASN A 203 23.64 -20.85 -0.23
CA ASN A 203 23.97 -22.01 0.59
C ASN A 203 24.44 -23.20 -0.26
N SER A 204 23.79 -23.47 -1.39
CA SER A 204 24.25 -24.49 -2.34
C SER A 204 25.68 -24.23 -2.80
N LEU A 205 25.99 -23.00 -3.21
CA LEU A 205 27.34 -22.61 -3.64
C LEU A 205 28.38 -22.78 -2.51
N TYR A 206 28.00 -22.48 -1.26
CA TYR A 206 28.88 -22.71 -0.12
C TYR A 206 29.14 -24.19 0.11
N LEU A 207 28.09 -25.03 0.04
CA LEU A 207 28.22 -26.48 0.19
C LEU A 207 29.07 -27.09 -0.93
N ASP A 208 28.90 -26.64 -2.17
CA ASP A 208 29.71 -27.09 -3.30
C ASP A 208 31.20 -26.74 -3.12
N LYS A 209 31.49 -25.52 -2.65
CA LYS A 209 32.86 -25.09 -2.33
C LYS A 209 33.46 -25.91 -1.18
N ILE A 210 32.68 -26.23 -0.16
CA ILE A 210 33.11 -27.09 0.94
C ILE A 210 33.43 -28.49 0.39
N SER A 211 32.55 -29.07 -0.43
CA SER A 211 32.76 -30.38 -1.05
C SER A 211 34.06 -30.41 -1.86
N ALA A 212 34.25 -29.44 -2.75
CA ALA A 212 35.47 -29.32 -3.55
C ALA A 212 36.73 -29.18 -2.66
N ALA A 213 36.66 -28.40 -1.58
CA ALA A 213 37.78 -28.30 -0.64
C ALA A 213 38.08 -29.63 0.05
N THR A 214 37.05 -30.40 0.42
CA THR A 214 37.23 -31.73 1.03
C THR A 214 37.86 -32.74 0.07
N GLU A 215 37.48 -32.73 -1.21
CA GLU A 215 38.09 -33.57 -2.25
C GLU A 215 39.57 -33.22 -2.45
N VAL A 216 39.89 -31.93 -2.51
CA VAL A 216 41.29 -31.47 -2.62
C VAL A 216 42.10 -31.88 -1.39
N MET A 217 41.56 -31.76 -0.18
CA MET A 217 42.24 -32.21 1.03
C MET A 217 42.49 -33.72 1.03
N ALA A 218 41.51 -34.51 0.59
CA ALA A 218 41.66 -35.96 0.46
C ALA A 218 42.74 -36.33 -0.56
N TYR A 219 42.77 -35.64 -1.70
CA TYR A 219 43.83 -35.80 -2.71
C TYR A 219 45.21 -35.46 -2.15
N LEU A 220 45.35 -34.32 -1.48
CA LEU A 220 46.62 -33.90 -0.88
C LEU A 220 47.11 -34.90 0.17
N ARG A 221 46.20 -35.45 0.99
CA ARG A 221 46.53 -36.49 1.96
C ARG A 221 47.08 -37.75 1.29
N SER A 222 46.43 -38.22 0.22
CA SER A 222 46.90 -39.36 -0.57
C SER A 222 48.29 -39.12 -1.18
N VAL A 223 48.55 -37.90 -1.67
CA VAL A 223 49.87 -37.52 -2.18
C VAL A 223 50.92 -37.55 -1.07
N CYS A 224 50.62 -37.00 0.10
CA CYS A 224 51.53 -37.02 1.26
C CYS A 224 51.84 -38.46 1.71
N ASP A 225 50.83 -39.33 1.77
CA ASP A 225 51.01 -40.73 2.15
C ASP A 225 51.88 -41.47 1.13
N THR A 226 51.67 -41.22 -0.16
CA THR A 226 52.50 -41.77 -1.25
C THR A 226 53.95 -41.29 -1.14
N GLN A 227 54.16 -40.01 -0.88
CA GLN A 227 55.51 -39.45 -0.71
C GLN A 227 56.20 -40.05 0.52
N ARG A 228 55.47 -40.22 1.63
CA ARG A 228 56.00 -40.85 2.84
C ARG A 228 56.44 -42.29 2.57
N SER A 229 55.64 -43.08 1.85
CA SER A 229 56.00 -44.44 1.44
C SER A 229 57.30 -44.46 0.63
N ARG A 230 57.41 -43.59 -0.38
CA ARG A 230 58.62 -43.48 -1.22
C ARG A 230 59.85 -43.06 -0.42
N ILE A 231 59.71 -42.14 0.53
CA ILE A 231 60.81 -41.74 1.41
C ILE A 231 61.26 -42.95 2.25
N SER A 232 60.34 -43.71 2.84
CA SER A 232 60.70 -44.92 3.60
C SER A 232 61.36 -46.00 2.75
N GLU A 233 60.93 -46.19 1.50
CA GLU A 233 61.62 -47.09 0.55
C GLU A 233 63.04 -46.60 0.25
N LEU A 234 63.21 -45.30 -0.02
CA LEU A 234 64.53 -44.71 -0.26
C LEU A 234 65.44 -44.84 0.97
N GLU A 235 64.94 -44.56 2.17
CA GLU A 235 65.67 -44.73 3.42
C GLU A 235 66.17 -46.18 3.59
N ALA A 236 65.31 -47.17 3.31
CA ALA A 236 65.69 -48.58 3.34
C ALA A 236 66.78 -48.91 2.30
N THR A 237 66.66 -48.40 1.06
CA THR A 237 67.71 -48.60 0.05
C THR A 237 69.04 -47.99 0.49
N VAL A 238 69.03 -46.78 1.05
CA VAL A 238 70.22 -46.09 1.54
C VAL A 238 70.85 -46.88 2.69
N GLU A 239 70.07 -47.42 3.61
CA GLU A 239 70.57 -48.24 4.71
C GLU A 239 71.23 -49.53 4.21
N THR A 240 70.63 -50.20 3.22
CA THR A 240 71.26 -51.38 2.59
C THR A 240 72.56 -51.04 1.88
N MET A 241 72.64 -49.89 1.19
CA MET A 241 73.88 -49.41 0.58
C MET A 241 74.95 -49.13 1.64
N HIS A 242 74.61 -48.44 2.73
CA HIS A 242 75.55 -48.18 3.83
C HIS A 242 76.07 -49.49 4.45
N ARG A 243 75.20 -50.49 4.62
CA ARG A 243 75.62 -51.81 5.13
C ARG A 243 76.62 -52.48 4.18
N ARG A 244 76.33 -52.49 2.88
CA ARG A 244 77.23 -53.05 1.85
C ARG A 244 78.57 -52.34 1.80
N VAL A 245 78.58 -51.00 1.91
CA VAL A 245 79.82 -50.22 1.95
C VAL A 245 80.67 -50.61 3.17
N ARG A 246 80.05 -50.71 4.36
CA ARG A 246 80.77 -51.17 5.57
C ARG A 246 81.31 -52.59 5.40
N GLU A 247 80.53 -53.51 4.82
CA GLU A 247 80.98 -54.87 4.53
C GLU A 247 82.19 -54.85 3.57
N THR A 248 82.13 -54.08 2.48
CA THR A 248 83.27 -53.96 1.55
C THR A 248 84.50 -53.34 2.22
N ASP A 249 84.34 -52.34 3.07
CA ASP A 249 85.46 -51.75 3.82
C ASP A 249 86.10 -52.78 4.74
N THR A 250 85.31 -53.58 5.45
CA THR A 250 85.84 -54.66 6.30
C THR A 250 86.55 -55.74 5.50
N GLN A 251 86.03 -56.12 4.33
CA GLN A 251 86.66 -57.08 3.42
C GLN A 251 87.99 -56.55 2.87
N LEU A 252 88.05 -55.27 2.50
CA LEU A 252 89.28 -54.63 2.03
C LEU A 252 90.33 -54.56 3.14
N LEU A 253 89.94 -54.23 4.38
CA LEU A 253 90.84 -54.25 5.53
C LEU A 253 91.39 -55.66 5.77
N ALA A 254 90.54 -56.68 5.77
CA ALA A 254 90.96 -58.08 5.93
C ALA A 254 91.88 -58.55 4.77
N ALA A 255 91.57 -58.19 3.53
CA ALA A 255 92.43 -58.49 2.38
C ALA A 255 93.80 -57.82 2.49
N ASN A 256 93.84 -56.58 3.02
CA ASN A 256 95.09 -55.86 3.23
C ASN A 256 95.94 -56.52 4.34
N GLU A 257 95.33 -56.99 5.43
CA GLU A 257 96.03 -57.77 6.46
C GLU A 257 96.66 -59.06 5.90
N VAL A 258 95.92 -59.79 5.05
CA VAL A 258 96.43 -61.00 4.37
C VAL A 258 97.61 -60.67 3.46
N LEU A 259 97.55 -59.56 2.71
CA LEU A 259 98.68 -59.11 1.87
C LEU A 259 99.90 -58.70 2.71
N HIS A 260 99.70 -58.06 3.85
CA HIS A 260 100.77 -57.71 4.78
C HIS A 260 101.39 -58.94 5.46
N HIS A 261 100.62 -59.98 5.73
CA HIS A 261 101.13 -61.27 6.24
C HIS A 261 101.84 -62.09 5.16
N SER A 262 101.37 -62.02 3.91
CA SER A 262 102.03 -62.66 2.75
C SER A 262 103.37 -62.01 2.40
N SER A 263 103.53 -60.69 2.61
CA SER A 263 104.81 -59.99 2.43
C SER A 263 105.82 -60.17 3.58
N ARG A 264 105.39 -60.62 4.77
CA ARG A 264 106.30 -60.90 5.90
C ARG A 264 106.99 -62.27 5.84
N GLY A 265 106.62 -63.13 4.88
CA GLY A 265 107.14 -64.50 4.75
C GLY A 265 108.12 -64.75 3.60
N ALA A 266 108.42 -63.79 2.74
CA ALA A 266 109.27 -64.02 1.56
C ALA A 266 110.65 -63.36 1.69
N ARG A 267 111.58 -64.03 2.40
CA ARG A 267 113.02 -63.92 2.10
C ARG A 267 113.35 -64.94 1.00
N PRO A 268 114.07 -64.58 -0.07
CA PRO A 268 114.53 -65.53 -1.06
C PRO A 268 115.80 -66.19 -0.52
N ASP A 269 115.82 -67.52 -0.40
CA ASP A 269 117.08 -68.23 -0.37
C ASP A 269 117.02 -69.48 -1.25
N VAL A 270 118.19 -69.80 -1.77
CA VAL A 270 118.52 -70.56 -2.98
C VAL A 270 118.06 -72.05 -2.89
N GLY A 271 117.65 -72.63 -4.04
CA GLY A 271 117.10 -74.01 -4.17
C GLY A 271 118.13 -75.16 -3.99
N PRO A 272 117.89 -76.40 -4.51
CA PRO A 272 117.22 -76.69 -5.78
C PRO A 272 116.27 -77.92 -5.85
N LYS A 273 115.43 -77.89 -6.90
CA LYS A 273 114.91 -78.99 -7.73
C LYS A 273 114.24 -80.21 -7.06
N THR A 274 112.92 -80.32 -7.29
CA THR A 274 112.31 -81.49 -7.97
C THR A 274 111.05 -81.08 -8.71
N ASP A 275 110.89 -81.68 -9.88
CA ASP A 275 109.89 -81.41 -10.92
C ASP A 275 108.45 -81.79 -10.53
N GLY A 276 107.47 -81.20 -11.24
CA GLY A 276 106.21 -81.89 -11.50
C GLY A 276 104.92 -81.13 -11.21
N LYS A 277 104.53 -80.25 -12.14
CA LYS A 277 103.15 -79.99 -12.59
C LYS A 277 102.08 -79.64 -11.54
N GLY A 278 101.85 -78.33 -11.40
CA GLY A 278 100.59 -77.74 -10.95
C GLY A 278 100.33 -76.44 -11.71
N LEU A 279 99.72 -76.54 -12.89
CA LEU A 279 99.29 -75.42 -13.72
C LEU A 279 97.96 -74.88 -13.16
N GLU A 280 98.00 -73.98 -12.18
CA GLU A 280 96.88 -73.05 -11.92
C GLU A 280 97.42 -71.65 -11.56
N ALA A 281 97.16 -70.74 -12.51
CA ALA A 281 97.21 -69.28 -12.53
C ALA A 281 97.77 -68.54 -11.29
N LYS A 282 99.06 -68.19 -11.33
CA LYS A 282 99.58 -67.04 -10.57
C LYS A 282 99.57 -65.80 -11.45
N ALA A 283 98.42 -65.13 -11.54
CA ALA A 283 98.35 -63.78 -12.07
C ALA A 283 99.33 -62.90 -11.27
N THR A 284 100.21 -62.18 -11.97
CA THR A 284 101.23 -61.35 -11.34
C THR A 284 100.55 -60.23 -10.55
N ARG A 285 101.19 -59.71 -9.50
CA ARG A 285 100.64 -58.62 -8.67
C ARG A 285 100.19 -57.42 -9.53
N ALA A 286 100.91 -57.14 -10.61
CA ALA A 286 100.58 -56.12 -11.59
C ALA A 286 99.25 -56.39 -12.33
N GLU A 287 98.95 -57.63 -12.69
CA GLU A 287 97.67 -58.00 -13.32
C GLU A 287 96.49 -57.89 -12.34
N LYS A 288 96.71 -58.23 -11.06
CA LYS A 288 95.68 -58.05 -10.02
C LYS A 288 95.41 -56.58 -9.72
N GLU A 289 96.46 -55.75 -9.65
CA GLU A 289 96.32 -54.30 -9.47
C GLU A 289 95.66 -53.65 -10.71
N ALA A 290 95.99 -54.10 -11.93
CA ALA A 290 95.34 -53.64 -13.15
C ALA A 290 93.85 -54.04 -13.21
N ALA A 291 93.49 -55.25 -12.76
CA ALA A 291 92.10 -55.68 -12.68
C ALA A 291 91.29 -54.89 -11.64
N ILE A 292 91.87 -54.62 -10.47
CA ILE A 292 91.24 -53.80 -9.42
C ILE A 292 91.05 -52.36 -9.91
N ASN A 293 92.08 -51.76 -10.53
CA ASN A 293 91.96 -50.41 -11.09
C ASN A 293 90.95 -50.34 -12.24
N GLY A 294 90.87 -51.39 -13.06
CA GLY A 294 89.85 -51.52 -14.09
C GLY A 294 88.43 -51.54 -13.51
N GLU A 295 88.22 -52.29 -12.44
CA GLU A 295 86.90 -52.38 -11.78
C GLU A 295 86.53 -51.09 -11.04
N ILE A 296 87.50 -50.43 -10.39
CA ILE A 296 87.29 -49.11 -9.77
C ILE A 296 86.87 -48.08 -10.83
N MET A 297 87.57 -48.03 -11.98
CA MET A 297 87.22 -47.12 -13.06
C MET A 297 85.83 -47.43 -13.65
N ARG A 298 85.46 -48.72 -13.72
CA ARG A 298 84.13 -49.15 -14.15
C ARG A 298 83.04 -48.70 -13.17
N LEU A 299 83.26 -48.89 -11.86
CA LEU A 299 82.33 -48.46 -10.82
C LEU A 299 82.19 -46.93 -10.76
N VAL A 300 83.28 -46.18 -10.88
CA VAL A 300 83.25 -44.72 -10.96
C VAL A 300 82.49 -44.24 -12.20
N SER A 301 82.67 -44.91 -13.34
CA SER A 301 81.93 -44.61 -14.58
C SER A 301 80.43 -44.87 -14.44
N VAL A 302 80.04 -46.00 -13.84
CA VAL A 302 78.63 -46.34 -13.56
C VAL A 302 78.02 -45.36 -12.55
N HIS A 303 78.75 -45.03 -11.48
CA HIS A 303 78.26 -44.06 -10.50
C HIS A 303 78.11 -42.65 -11.11
N SER A 304 79.03 -42.25 -11.98
CA SER A 304 78.96 -40.98 -12.71
C SER A 304 77.78 -40.92 -13.70
N SER A 305 77.43 -42.03 -14.34
CA SER A 305 76.27 -42.08 -15.25
C SER A 305 74.95 -42.08 -14.47
N GLU A 306 74.87 -42.78 -13.34
CA GLU A 306 73.72 -42.76 -12.44
C GLU A 306 73.49 -41.36 -11.83
N MET A 307 74.56 -40.68 -11.40
CA MET A 307 74.45 -39.30 -10.89
C MET A 307 73.95 -38.34 -11.97
N ARG A 308 74.46 -38.44 -13.20
CA ARG A 308 73.97 -37.65 -14.34
C ARG A 308 72.50 -37.93 -14.68
N ALA A 309 72.06 -39.18 -14.56
CA ALA A 309 70.65 -39.53 -14.76
C ALA A 309 69.75 -38.91 -13.69
N LYS A 310 70.16 -38.96 -12.42
CA LYS A 310 69.46 -38.32 -11.30
C LYS A 310 69.42 -36.79 -11.44
N ASP A 311 70.51 -36.16 -11.88
CA ASP A 311 70.52 -34.72 -12.18
C ASP A 311 69.53 -34.35 -13.30
N GLY A 312 69.40 -35.21 -14.31
CA GLY A 312 68.41 -35.07 -15.38
C GLY A 312 66.96 -35.16 -14.87
N GLU A 313 66.68 -36.07 -13.93
CA GLU A 313 65.36 -36.17 -13.29
C GLU A 313 65.05 -34.96 -12.40
N ILE A 314 66.04 -34.47 -11.64
CA ILE A 314 65.90 -33.25 -10.83
C ILE A 314 65.59 -32.05 -11.73
N ALA A 315 66.26 -31.93 -12.89
CA ALA A 315 65.98 -30.86 -13.85
C ALA A 315 64.54 -30.93 -14.40
N LYS A 316 64.04 -32.12 -14.73
CA LYS A 316 62.66 -32.33 -15.17
C LYS A 316 61.64 -31.95 -14.09
N LEU A 317 61.88 -32.33 -12.84
CA LEU A 317 61.02 -31.98 -11.71
C LEU A 317 61.01 -30.46 -11.46
N LYS A 318 62.16 -29.80 -11.54
CA LYS A 318 62.24 -28.32 -11.44
C LYS A 318 61.47 -27.62 -12.56
N ALA A 319 61.55 -28.13 -13.80
CA ALA A 319 60.78 -27.58 -14.92
C ALA A 319 59.27 -27.77 -14.73
N ALA A 320 58.84 -28.94 -14.26
CA ALA A 320 57.43 -29.22 -13.98
C ALA A 320 56.88 -28.35 -12.83
N LEU A 321 57.67 -28.10 -11.78
CA LEU A 321 57.32 -27.20 -10.69
C LEU A 321 57.10 -25.78 -11.21
N LYS A 322 58.06 -25.25 -11.99
CA LYS A 322 57.98 -23.89 -12.57
C LYS A 322 56.76 -23.73 -13.49
N ALA A 323 56.41 -24.76 -14.26
CA ALA A 323 55.20 -24.76 -15.08
C ALA A 323 53.93 -24.67 -14.24
N LYS A 324 53.84 -25.42 -13.14
CA LYS A 324 52.70 -25.36 -12.22
C LYS A 324 52.59 -24.03 -11.48
N GLU A 325 53.71 -23.44 -11.06
CA GLU A 325 53.74 -22.10 -10.46
C GLU A 325 53.24 -21.02 -11.43
N GLY A 326 53.58 -21.13 -12.72
CA GLY A 326 53.07 -20.26 -13.79
C GLY A 326 51.54 -20.36 -13.97
N VAL A 327 50.99 -21.57 -13.88
CA VAL A 327 49.53 -21.78 -13.94
C VAL A 327 48.83 -21.17 -12.72
N ILE A 328 49.38 -21.36 -11.52
CA ILE A 328 48.82 -20.78 -10.28
C ILE A 328 48.86 -19.25 -10.32
N THR A 329 49.96 -18.65 -10.79
CA THR A 329 50.05 -17.19 -10.95
C THR A 329 49.13 -16.66 -12.03
N GLY A 330 48.92 -17.38 -13.13
CA GLY A 330 47.92 -17.06 -14.16
C GLY A 330 46.50 -17.04 -13.61
N LEU A 331 46.11 -18.10 -12.87
CA LEU A 331 44.80 -18.19 -12.21
C LEU A 331 44.58 -17.09 -11.18
N ARG A 332 45.63 -16.70 -10.43
CA ARG A 332 45.58 -15.60 -9.46
C ARG A 332 45.37 -14.23 -10.12
N ARG A 333 45.96 -14.01 -11.30
CA ARG A 333 45.77 -12.76 -12.06
C ARG A 333 44.38 -12.66 -12.69
N GLN A 334 43.83 -13.77 -13.18
CA GLN A 334 42.46 -13.82 -13.69
C GLN A 334 41.42 -13.59 -12.59
N SER A 335 41.65 -14.13 -11.39
CA SER A 335 40.76 -13.87 -10.24
C SER A 335 40.83 -12.43 -9.72
N THR A 336 41.96 -11.72 -9.89
CA THR A 336 42.05 -10.29 -9.57
C THR A 336 41.52 -9.36 -10.67
N SER A 337 41.50 -9.77 -11.95
CA SER A 337 40.98 -8.91 -13.03
C SER A 337 39.46 -8.95 -13.18
N VAL A 338 38.78 -9.93 -12.57
CA VAL A 338 37.30 -10.02 -12.57
C VAL A 338 36.67 -9.23 -11.41
N GLY A 339 37.47 -8.74 -10.45
CA GLY A 339 36.99 -7.92 -9.33
C GLY A 339 37.14 -6.40 -9.52
N GLY A 340 37.54 -5.92 -10.71
CA GLY A 340 37.91 -4.52 -10.96
C GLY A 340 37.07 -3.76 -11.99
N GLU A 341 35.97 -4.34 -12.48
CA GLU A 341 34.96 -3.62 -13.26
C GLU A 341 33.58 -3.82 -12.60
N GLY A 342 33.29 -2.95 -11.64
CA GLY A 342 31.97 -2.74 -11.02
C GLY A 342 31.89 -1.30 -10.55
#